data_AF-A0AAV6QGH6-F1
#
_entry.id   AF-A0AAV6QGH6-F1
#
_cell.length_a   1.000
_cell.length_b   1.000
_cell.length_c   1.000
_cell.angle_alpha   90.00
_cell.angle_beta   90.00
_cell.angle_gamma   90.00
#
_symmetry.space_group_name_H-M   'P 1'
#
loop_
_entity.id
_entity.type
_entity.pdbx_description
1 polymer ?
#
loop_
_entity_poly.entity_id
_entity_poly.type
_entity_poly.pdbx_seq_one_letter_code
_entity_poly.pdbx_strand_id
1 'polypeptide(L)'
;MMGIQDKKKRVSNSDKSDSTLAEELNQFYLRFDSIDFSGELSKFREVPVSSGIQIDEISVWSNFGKTNPRKSYGPDGISGRLLKCCAPFLSEIFTYIFQWSLSLNKVPTLWKESTIVPVAKVPSPKTLNDYRPVALTSVVMKSFERIVKKSLLAMTQTVIDPLQFAYQPRKGVEDAVATLLNLIVRHLEGRKTHIRLCFADFSSAFNCMQPLVLAHRLSEIPSVDLGTICWLVDFLTTRPQRTRVNETLSRTLLCSTGSPQGCVLSPLLFMLYTNDCKSTFESRHIIKFADDSVIVSLLQDHEAGHGPVLDHFVRWCDDSYLQLNVSKTKDMKIDFRKNPPVTAQTFVKGTAVDTVNHYKYLGTILDDKLSFESNSDAICRKVNQRHPRDCSQALLNGDTSSGLYTIYVGGDENQPVQVYCDMGTDGGGWIVFLRRQSGKLEFFRNWKNYTGGFGDMNDEFWLGLSNLHKITAGGQYELRVDLRDKGEAAYAQYDKFSVSEPRTRYKVHVGGYSGTAGDSMTYHHGRPFSTYDHDNDIAVTNCALSYKGAFWYKNCHRVNLMGRYGDNSHSKGVNWFHWKGHEHSIEFAEMKIRPSNFRNLEGRRKRS
;
A
#
# COMPACT_ATOMS: atom_id res chain seq x y z
N MET A 1 13.81 4.48 -27.53
CA MET A 1 15.16 5.06 -27.67
C MET A 1 15.10 6.55 -27.33
N MET A 2 15.98 6.97 -26.41
CA MET A 2 16.39 8.34 -26.01
C MET A 2 15.33 9.34 -25.52
N GLY A 3 15.49 10.02 -24.38
CA GLY A 3 16.63 10.06 -23.46
C GLY A 3 16.27 10.69 -22.10
N ILE A 4 16.80 10.11 -21.04
CA ILE A 4 16.89 10.71 -19.71
C ILE A 4 18.35 11.17 -19.57
N GLN A 5 18.55 12.48 -19.41
CA GLN A 5 19.84 13.05 -19.03
C GLN A 5 19.80 13.50 -17.57
N ASP A 6 20.87 13.09 -16.87
CA ASP A 6 21.36 13.41 -15.54
C ASP A 6 21.11 14.82 -14.99
N LYS A 7 20.96 14.90 -13.65
CA LYS A 7 21.79 15.81 -12.85
C LYS A 7 21.91 15.41 -11.37
N LYS A 8 23.14 15.02 -11.02
CA LYS A 8 23.75 14.79 -9.70
C LYS A 8 23.41 15.85 -8.63
N LYS A 9 23.28 15.38 -7.38
CA LYS A 9 23.99 15.95 -6.21
C LYS A 9 24.35 14.83 -5.23
N ARG A 10 25.65 14.60 -5.07
CA ARG A 10 26.29 13.74 -4.05
C ARG A 10 26.02 14.27 -2.64
N VAL A 11 25.76 13.38 -1.68
CA VAL A 11 26.54 13.29 -0.42
C VAL A 11 26.66 11.81 0.00
N SER A 12 27.85 11.48 0.50
CA SER A 12 28.58 10.24 0.79
C SER A 12 27.97 9.14 1.68
N ASN A 13 28.13 7.89 1.19
CA ASN A 13 28.42 6.58 1.83
C ASN A 13 27.46 5.52 1.24
N SER A 14 27.79 4.66 0.27
CA SER A 14 29.02 3.93 -0.09
C SER A 14 29.07 3.66 -1.61
N ASP A 15 30.26 3.61 -2.21
CA ASP A 15 30.52 3.32 -3.63
C ASP A 15 30.12 1.88 -4.02
N LYS A 16 28.83 1.61 -4.19
CA LYS A 16 28.37 0.39 -4.88
C LYS A 16 27.66 0.76 -6.16
N SER A 17 28.08 0.16 -7.27
CA SER A 17 27.37 0.31 -8.54
C SER A 17 25.95 -0.27 -8.41
N ASP A 18 24.98 0.29 -9.14
CA ASP A 18 23.60 -0.23 -9.20
C ASP A 18 23.57 -1.73 -9.54
N SER A 19 24.51 -2.20 -10.37
CA SER A 19 24.68 -3.61 -10.71
C SER A 19 25.07 -4.46 -9.50
N THR A 20 26.07 -4.00 -8.72
CA THR A 20 26.51 -4.68 -7.51
C THR A 20 25.38 -4.75 -6.47
N LEU A 21 24.66 -3.64 -6.27
CA LEU A 21 23.55 -3.61 -5.31
C LEU A 21 22.38 -4.51 -5.75
N ALA A 22 22.04 -4.53 -7.05
CA ALA A 22 21.00 -5.43 -7.57
C ALA A 22 21.36 -6.90 -7.33
N GLU A 23 22.63 -7.28 -7.54
CA GLU A 23 23.10 -8.64 -7.33
C GLU A 23 23.12 -9.04 -5.84
N GLU A 24 23.64 -8.16 -4.98
CA GLU A 24 23.64 -8.37 -3.52
C GLU A 24 22.21 -8.52 -2.97
N LEU A 25 21.28 -7.67 -3.41
CA LEU A 25 19.87 -7.77 -3.02
C LEU A 25 19.23 -9.05 -3.52
N ASN A 26 19.51 -9.46 -4.77
CA ASN A 26 18.96 -10.68 -5.33
C ASN A 26 19.41 -11.92 -4.54
N GLN A 27 20.70 -11.99 -4.19
CA GLN A 27 21.26 -13.03 -3.31
C GLN A 27 20.68 -12.95 -1.90
N PHE A 28 20.60 -11.74 -1.34
CA PHE A 28 20.06 -11.52 -0.01
C PHE A 28 18.61 -12.01 0.12
N TYR A 29 17.75 -11.73 -0.87
CA TYR A 29 16.37 -12.20 -0.85
C TYR A 29 16.23 -13.72 -0.99
N LEU A 30 17.24 -14.39 -1.56
CA LEU A 30 17.31 -15.85 -1.68
C LEU A 30 17.93 -16.58 -0.50
N ARG A 31 18.46 -15.87 0.49
CA ARG A 31 19.12 -16.49 1.65
C ARG A 31 18.27 -17.52 2.43
N PHE A 32 16.95 -17.51 2.24
CA PHE A 32 16.02 -18.46 2.86
C PHE A 32 15.85 -19.75 2.06
N ASP A 33 16.26 -19.76 0.79
CA ASP A 33 16.31 -20.94 -0.08
C ASP A 33 17.63 -21.70 0.17
N SER A 34 17.82 -22.12 1.42
CA SER A 34 19.06 -22.74 1.91
C SER A 34 18.98 -24.26 2.03
N ILE A 35 17.79 -24.85 1.85
CA ILE A 35 17.53 -26.27 2.04
C ILE A 35 16.99 -26.83 0.73
N ASP A 36 17.65 -27.85 0.21
CA ASP A 36 17.24 -28.48 -1.03
C ASP A 36 16.26 -29.64 -0.75
N PHE A 37 14.98 -29.42 -1.07
CA PHE A 37 13.92 -30.43 -1.04
C PHE A 37 13.61 -31.01 -2.42
N SER A 38 14.48 -30.81 -3.42
CA SER A 38 14.22 -31.23 -4.81
C SER A 38 13.91 -32.72 -4.95
N GLY A 39 14.57 -33.57 -4.15
CA GLY A 39 14.35 -35.01 -4.11
C GLY A 39 12.96 -35.38 -3.63
N GLU A 40 12.51 -34.84 -2.50
CA GLU A 40 11.18 -35.10 -1.93
C GLU A 40 10.06 -34.50 -2.78
N LEU A 41 10.30 -33.31 -3.34
CA LEU A 41 9.35 -32.62 -4.21
C LEU A 41 9.16 -33.33 -5.55
N SER A 42 10.10 -34.17 -5.99
CA SER A 42 9.97 -34.96 -7.22
C SER A 42 8.73 -35.87 -7.19
N LYS A 43 8.35 -36.37 -6.01
CA LYS A 43 7.16 -37.22 -5.80
C LYS A 43 5.86 -36.52 -6.16
N PHE A 44 5.83 -35.19 -6.13
CA PHE A 44 4.66 -34.39 -6.49
C PHE A 44 4.66 -33.97 -7.98
N ARG A 45 5.72 -34.26 -8.75
CA ARG A 45 5.85 -33.83 -10.14
C ARG A 45 5.36 -34.84 -11.17
N GLU A 46 5.25 -36.12 -10.80
CA GLU A 46 4.94 -37.24 -11.71
C GLU A 46 3.59 -37.91 -11.42
N VAL A 47 2.72 -37.25 -10.65
CA VAL A 47 1.43 -37.82 -10.27
C VAL A 47 0.41 -37.63 -11.41
N PRO A 48 -0.17 -38.70 -11.99
CA PRO A 48 -1.12 -38.63 -13.09
C PRO A 48 -2.54 -38.31 -12.61
N VAL A 49 -2.69 -37.36 -11.68
CA VAL A 49 -3.98 -36.95 -11.11
C VAL A 49 -4.15 -35.46 -11.36
N SER A 50 -5.20 -35.08 -12.08
CA SER A 50 -5.53 -33.68 -12.36
C SER A 50 -6.18 -33.01 -11.16
N SER A 51 -5.96 -31.69 -11.01
CA SER A 51 -6.73 -30.89 -10.06
C SER A 51 -8.24 -30.96 -10.33
N GLY A 52 -9.04 -31.04 -9.26
CA GLY A 52 -10.50 -31.00 -9.35
C GLY A 52 -11.07 -29.63 -9.71
N ILE A 53 -10.25 -28.57 -9.70
CA ILE A 53 -10.68 -27.20 -9.97
C ILE A 53 -11.12 -27.06 -11.44
N GLN A 54 -12.35 -26.59 -11.64
CA GLN A 54 -12.90 -26.27 -12.96
C GLN A 54 -12.78 -24.77 -13.23
N ILE A 55 -12.30 -24.42 -14.42
CA ILE A 55 -12.20 -23.02 -14.87
C ILE A 55 -13.41 -22.67 -15.71
N ASP A 56 -14.16 -21.65 -15.27
CA ASP A 56 -15.27 -21.10 -16.03
C ASP A 56 -14.85 -19.81 -16.78
N GLU A 57 -15.30 -19.70 -18.03
CA GLU A 57 -14.98 -18.57 -18.90
C GLU A 57 -15.46 -17.23 -18.32
N ILE A 58 -16.62 -17.23 -17.68
CA ILE A 58 -17.22 -16.04 -17.08
C ILE A 58 -16.31 -15.49 -15.98
N SER A 59 -15.69 -16.34 -15.16
CA SER A 59 -14.72 -15.95 -14.13
C SER A 59 -13.45 -15.39 -14.76
N VAL A 60 -12.94 -15.98 -15.84
CA VAL A 60 -11.76 -15.46 -16.56
C VAL A 60 -12.07 -14.07 -17.11
N TRP A 61 -13.20 -13.92 -17.82
CA TRP A 61 -13.69 -12.66 -18.36
C TRP A 61 -13.87 -11.60 -17.28
N SER A 62 -14.52 -11.94 -16.18
CA SER A 62 -14.74 -11.02 -15.06
C SER A 62 -13.42 -10.55 -14.43
N ASN A 63 -12.45 -11.46 -14.24
CA ASN A 63 -11.14 -11.10 -13.69
C ASN A 63 -10.33 -10.23 -14.64
N PHE A 64 -10.33 -10.52 -15.95
CA PHE A 64 -9.70 -9.67 -16.95
C PHE A 64 -10.36 -8.28 -17.02
N GLY A 65 -11.69 -8.20 -17.05
CA GLY A 65 -12.43 -6.94 -17.08
C GLY A 65 -12.20 -6.05 -15.84
N LYS A 66 -11.95 -6.66 -14.67
CA LYS A 66 -11.64 -5.96 -13.41
C LYS A 66 -10.15 -5.62 -13.23
N THR A 67 -9.29 -6.06 -14.15
CA THR A 67 -7.85 -5.80 -14.05
C THR A 67 -7.57 -4.30 -14.11
N ASN A 68 -6.70 -3.82 -13.22
CA ASN A 68 -6.32 -2.41 -13.20
C ASN A 68 -5.36 -2.12 -14.38
N PRO A 69 -5.77 -1.29 -15.36
CA PRO A 69 -4.99 -1.07 -16.59
C PRO A 69 -3.70 -0.28 -16.36
N ARG A 70 -3.52 0.31 -15.17
CA ARG A 70 -2.38 1.19 -14.82
C ARG A 70 -1.32 0.50 -13.98
N LYS A 71 -1.54 -0.76 -13.57
CA LYS A 71 -0.52 -1.51 -12.82
C LYS A 71 0.59 -1.98 -13.77
N SER A 72 1.83 -1.96 -13.27
CA SER A 72 2.99 -2.50 -13.98
C SER A 72 2.78 -3.98 -14.33
N TYR A 73 3.25 -4.38 -15.51
CA TYR A 73 3.23 -5.76 -15.96
C TYR A 73 4.43 -6.54 -15.41
N GLY A 74 4.33 -7.87 -15.46
CA GLY A 74 5.41 -8.77 -15.05
C GLY A 74 6.46 -8.95 -16.16
N PRO A 75 7.38 -9.90 -16.02
CA PRO A 75 8.37 -10.21 -17.05
C PRO A 75 7.80 -10.62 -18.41
N ASP A 76 6.54 -11.08 -18.44
CA ASP A 76 5.82 -11.53 -19.63
C ASP A 76 5.42 -10.41 -20.61
N GLY A 77 5.54 -9.13 -20.23
CA GLY A 77 5.18 -8.01 -21.10
C GLY A 77 3.68 -7.75 -21.22
N ILE A 78 2.82 -8.56 -20.57
CA ILE A 78 1.36 -8.47 -20.75
C ILE A 78 0.77 -7.44 -19.78
N SER A 79 0.36 -6.30 -20.34
CA SER A 79 -0.26 -5.22 -19.55
C SER A 79 -1.69 -5.54 -19.14
N GLY A 80 -2.10 -5.03 -17.96
CA GLY A 80 -3.48 -5.13 -17.52
C GLY A 80 -4.47 -4.39 -18.42
N ARG A 81 -4.01 -3.38 -19.19
CA ARG A 81 -4.82 -2.68 -20.19
C ARG A 81 -5.22 -3.61 -21.32
N LEU A 82 -4.27 -4.40 -21.83
CA LEU A 82 -4.53 -5.37 -22.89
C LEU A 82 -5.56 -6.41 -22.42
N LEU A 83 -5.35 -7.02 -21.26
CA LEU A 83 -6.29 -8.01 -20.72
C LEU A 83 -7.69 -7.44 -20.54
N LYS A 84 -7.81 -6.21 -20.04
CA LYS A 84 -9.10 -5.56 -19.84
C LYS A 84 -9.81 -5.25 -21.16
N CYS A 85 -9.11 -4.67 -22.14
CA CYS A 85 -9.70 -4.28 -23.42
C CYS A 85 -10.04 -5.49 -24.30
N CYS A 86 -9.25 -6.55 -24.22
CA CYS A 86 -9.41 -7.75 -25.03
C CYS A 86 -10.09 -8.90 -24.28
N ALA A 87 -10.65 -8.65 -23.09
CA ALA A 87 -11.29 -9.68 -22.26
C ALA A 87 -12.31 -10.52 -23.04
N PRO A 88 -13.23 -9.96 -23.87
CA PRO A 88 -14.19 -10.77 -24.62
C PRO A 88 -13.57 -11.79 -25.57
N PHE A 89 -12.36 -11.52 -26.08
CA PHE A 89 -11.68 -12.40 -27.04
C PHE A 89 -10.69 -13.36 -26.36
N LEU A 90 -10.12 -12.93 -25.24
CA LEU A 90 -9.07 -13.69 -24.55
C LEU A 90 -9.64 -14.68 -23.52
N SER A 91 -10.88 -14.52 -23.08
CA SER A 91 -11.41 -15.30 -21.95
C SER A 91 -11.53 -16.79 -22.28
N GLU A 92 -12.09 -17.14 -23.43
CA GLU A 92 -12.18 -18.53 -23.89
C GLU A 92 -10.79 -19.17 -24.00
N ILE A 93 -9.84 -18.47 -24.64
CA ILE A 93 -8.47 -18.95 -24.83
C ILE A 93 -7.78 -19.22 -23.48
N PHE A 94 -7.82 -18.25 -22.56
CA PHE A 94 -7.20 -18.43 -21.25
C PHE A 94 -7.95 -19.39 -20.34
N THR A 95 -9.24 -19.63 -20.56
CA THR A 95 -9.98 -20.71 -19.89
C THR A 95 -9.36 -22.05 -20.23
N TYR A 96 -9.13 -22.32 -21.52
CA TYR A 96 -8.46 -23.55 -21.97
C TYR A 96 -7.04 -23.65 -21.39
N ILE A 97 -6.23 -22.60 -21.46
CA ILE A 97 -4.85 -22.63 -20.97
C ILE A 97 -4.80 -22.84 -19.45
N PHE A 98 -5.67 -22.18 -18.67
CA PHE A 98 -5.75 -22.34 -17.22
C PHE A 98 -6.20 -23.76 -16.85
N GLN A 99 -7.21 -24.29 -17.53
CA GLN A 99 -7.66 -25.66 -17.31
C GLN A 99 -6.54 -26.66 -17.63
N TRP A 100 -5.82 -26.44 -18.74
CA TRP A 100 -4.71 -27.31 -19.14
C TRP A 100 -3.55 -27.28 -18.13
N SER A 101 -3.22 -26.10 -17.60
CA SER A 101 -2.24 -25.95 -16.51
C SER A 101 -2.63 -26.76 -15.27
N LEU A 102 -3.90 -26.74 -14.87
CA LEU A 102 -4.43 -27.54 -13.75
C LEU A 102 -4.44 -29.04 -14.04
N SER A 103 -4.82 -29.43 -15.25
CA SER A 103 -4.84 -30.84 -15.66
C SER A 103 -3.43 -31.45 -15.69
N LEU A 104 -2.42 -30.65 -16.02
CA LEU A 104 -1.02 -31.07 -16.02
C LEU A 104 -0.31 -30.90 -14.67
N ASN A 105 -0.95 -30.23 -13.70
CA ASN A 105 -0.29 -29.77 -12.47
C ASN A 105 0.97 -28.93 -12.73
N LYS A 106 0.99 -28.15 -13.81
CA LYS A 106 2.15 -27.38 -14.27
C LYS A 106 1.79 -25.94 -14.52
N VAL A 107 2.53 -25.02 -13.89
CA VAL A 107 2.42 -23.59 -14.17
C VAL A 107 3.47 -23.21 -15.22
N PRO A 108 3.08 -22.54 -16.32
CA PRO A 108 4.03 -22.04 -17.30
C PRO A 108 5.14 -21.22 -16.64
N THR A 109 6.41 -21.53 -16.94
CA THR A 109 7.57 -20.86 -16.33
C THR A 109 7.53 -19.35 -16.50
N LEU A 110 7.03 -18.87 -17.65
CA LEU A 110 6.83 -17.44 -17.94
C LEU A 110 5.94 -16.73 -16.89
N TRP A 111 4.98 -17.45 -16.30
CA TRP A 111 4.06 -16.92 -15.30
C TRP A 111 4.62 -17.00 -13.88
N LYS A 112 5.62 -17.86 -13.65
CA LYS A 112 6.38 -17.96 -12.40
C LYS A 112 7.50 -16.92 -12.29
N GLU A 113 7.93 -16.36 -13.43
CA GLU A 113 9.00 -15.36 -13.46
C GLU A 113 8.60 -14.08 -12.72
N SER A 114 9.52 -13.54 -11.91
CA SER A 114 9.32 -12.29 -11.19
C SER A 114 10.49 -11.32 -11.35
N THR A 115 10.17 -10.03 -11.37
CA THR A 115 11.18 -8.98 -11.16
C THR A 115 10.95 -8.30 -9.82
N ILE A 116 11.91 -8.44 -8.91
CA ILE A 116 11.90 -7.82 -7.60
C ILE A 116 12.32 -6.36 -7.75
N VAL A 117 11.49 -5.44 -7.28
CA VAL A 117 11.80 -4.02 -7.16
C VAL A 117 11.99 -3.71 -5.67
N PRO A 118 13.22 -3.40 -5.22
CA PRO A 118 13.48 -3.11 -3.82
C PRO A 118 12.91 -1.72 -3.46
N VAL A 119 12.06 -1.67 -2.44
CA VAL A 119 11.45 -0.43 -1.94
C VAL A 119 12.01 -0.11 -0.55
N ALA A 120 12.56 1.07 -0.37
CA ALA A 120 13.10 1.52 0.91
C ALA A 120 12.02 1.56 2.00
N LYS A 121 12.29 0.94 3.17
CA LYS A 121 11.46 0.98 4.38
C LYS A 121 11.64 2.29 5.15
N VAL A 122 12.82 2.91 5.00
CA VAL A 122 13.24 4.12 5.70
C VAL A 122 13.81 5.12 4.68
N PRO A 123 13.83 6.43 4.97
CA PRO A 123 14.31 7.45 4.03
C PRO A 123 15.76 7.26 3.57
N SER A 124 16.60 6.67 4.41
CA SER A 124 18.02 6.42 4.12
C SER A 124 18.39 4.99 4.52
N PRO A 125 18.20 4.01 3.62
CA PRO A 125 18.58 2.61 3.86
C PRO A 125 20.07 2.47 4.14
N LYS A 126 20.43 1.76 5.22
CA LYS A 126 21.83 1.48 5.60
C LYS A 126 22.21 0.01 5.40
N THR A 127 21.21 -0.88 5.47
CA THR A 127 21.38 -2.32 5.37
C THR A 127 20.46 -2.92 4.32
N LEU A 128 20.74 -4.12 3.83
CA LEU A 128 19.86 -4.81 2.88
C LEU A 128 18.47 -5.11 3.48
N ASN A 129 18.37 -5.21 4.81
CA ASN A 129 17.11 -5.36 5.54
C ASN A 129 16.19 -4.14 5.44
N ASP A 130 16.74 -2.97 5.10
CA ASP A 130 15.98 -1.73 4.95
C ASP A 130 15.21 -1.67 3.63
N TYR A 131 15.32 -2.68 2.77
CA TYR A 131 14.56 -2.79 1.52
C TYR A 131 13.48 -3.88 1.60
N ARG A 132 12.28 -3.59 1.09
CA ARG A 132 11.21 -4.57 0.85
C ARG A 132 11.32 -5.14 -0.56
N PRO A 133 11.29 -6.47 -0.75
CA PRO A 133 11.28 -7.07 -2.08
C PRO A 133 9.87 -7.06 -2.67
N VAL A 134 9.52 -6.07 -3.49
CA VAL A 134 8.21 -6.06 -4.18
C VAL A 134 8.31 -6.86 -5.48
N ALA A 135 7.60 -7.99 -5.58
CA ALA A 135 7.63 -8.84 -6.77
C ALA A 135 6.65 -8.35 -7.84
N LEU A 136 7.17 -7.99 -9.02
CA LEU A 136 6.38 -7.81 -10.24
C LEU A 136 6.20 -9.18 -10.90
N THR A 137 4.99 -9.73 -10.80
CA THR A 137 4.58 -11.01 -11.41
C THR A 137 3.55 -10.78 -12.52
N SER A 138 3.40 -11.79 -13.39
CA SER A 138 2.46 -11.78 -14.53
C SER A 138 1.05 -11.37 -14.12
N VAL A 139 0.43 -10.47 -14.90
CA VAL A 139 -0.95 -10.04 -14.67
C VAL A 139 -1.94 -11.16 -15.02
N VAL A 140 -1.61 -11.98 -16.02
CA VAL A 140 -2.33 -13.20 -16.36
C VAL A 140 -2.30 -14.16 -15.18
N MET A 141 -1.12 -14.42 -14.62
CA MET A 141 -0.98 -15.30 -13.45
C MET A 141 -1.81 -14.81 -12.27
N LYS A 142 -1.81 -13.49 -11.98
CA LYS A 142 -2.66 -12.91 -10.93
C LYS A 142 -4.14 -13.15 -11.17
N SER A 143 -4.60 -13.21 -12.42
CA SER A 143 -5.97 -13.59 -12.77
C SER A 143 -6.24 -15.04 -12.39
N PHE A 144 -5.35 -15.94 -12.81
CA PHE A 144 -5.44 -17.36 -12.53
C PHE A 144 -5.40 -17.67 -11.02
N GLU A 145 -4.48 -17.04 -10.30
CA GLU A 145 -4.37 -17.11 -8.85
C GLU A 145 -5.68 -16.72 -8.15
N ARG A 146 -6.45 -15.74 -8.64
CA ARG A 146 -7.75 -15.37 -8.04
C ARG A 146 -8.78 -16.48 -8.19
N ILE A 147 -8.78 -17.18 -9.31
CA ILE A 147 -9.69 -18.29 -9.58
C ILE A 147 -9.33 -19.46 -8.66
N VAL A 148 -8.06 -19.87 -8.65
CA VAL A 148 -7.56 -20.93 -7.77
C VAL A 148 -7.78 -20.58 -6.29
N LYS A 149 -7.56 -19.32 -5.90
CA LYS A 149 -7.80 -18.83 -4.54
C LYS A 149 -9.25 -19.03 -4.11
N LYS A 150 -10.21 -18.72 -5.00
CA LYS A 150 -11.64 -18.87 -4.70
C LYS A 150 -11.98 -20.34 -4.43
N SER A 151 -11.50 -21.25 -5.27
CA SER A 151 -11.72 -22.69 -5.10
C SER A 151 -11.03 -23.23 -3.85
N LEU A 152 -9.76 -22.88 -3.63
CA LEU A 152 -8.99 -23.33 -2.46
C LEU A 152 -9.59 -22.83 -1.15
N LEU A 153 -10.08 -21.60 -1.11
CA LEU A 153 -10.78 -21.07 0.06
C LEU A 153 -12.06 -21.87 0.34
N ALA A 154 -12.85 -22.19 -0.68
CA ALA A 154 -14.05 -23.00 -0.53
C ALA A 154 -13.74 -24.42 0.00
N MET A 155 -12.66 -25.03 -0.48
CA MET A 155 -12.19 -26.35 -0.01
C MET A 155 -11.74 -26.32 1.46
N THR A 156 -11.17 -25.21 1.93
CA THR A 156 -10.48 -25.17 3.24
C THR A 156 -11.24 -24.41 4.33
N GLN A 157 -12.34 -23.73 4.02
CA GLN A 157 -13.02 -22.80 4.94
C GLN A 157 -13.45 -23.44 6.27
N THR A 158 -13.81 -24.72 6.28
CA THR A 158 -14.32 -25.42 7.46
C THR A 158 -13.22 -25.88 8.43
N VAL A 159 -11.96 -25.93 7.99
CA VAL A 159 -10.84 -26.44 8.79
C VAL A 159 -9.94 -25.33 9.35
N ILE A 160 -10.22 -24.06 8.99
CA ILE A 160 -9.41 -22.94 9.44
C ILE A 160 -9.59 -22.71 10.93
N ASP A 161 -8.49 -22.50 11.64
CA ASP A 161 -8.49 -22.11 13.04
C ASP A 161 -9.37 -20.87 13.30
N PRO A 162 -10.34 -20.94 14.23
CA PRO A 162 -11.09 -19.76 14.68
C PRO A 162 -10.20 -18.63 15.20
N LEU A 163 -9.03 -18.95 15.77
CA LEU A 163 -8.05 -17.99 16.31
C LEU A 163 -7.06 -17.46 15.25
N GLN A 164 -7.27 -17.79 13.98
CA GLN A 164 -6.66 -17.10 12.84
C GLN A 164 -7.59 -15.99 12.37
N PHE A 165 -7.08 -14.75 12.34
CA PHE A 165 -7.89 -13.56 12.00
C PHE A 165 -7.49 -12.95 10.66
N ALA A 166 -6.21 -13.00 10.31
CA ALA A 166 -5.75 -12.40 9.05
C ALA A 166 -6.29 -13.16 7.85
N TYR A 167 -6.51 -12.41 6.77
CA TYR A 167 -6.89 -12.92 5.44
C TYR A 167 -8.22 -13.68 5.38
N GLN A 168 -9.00 -13.68 6.47
CA GLN A 168 -10.34 -14.22 6.49
C GLN A 168 -11.39 -13.18 6.08
N PRO A 169 -12.45 -13.57 5.37
CA PRO A 169 -13.56 -12.68 5.08
C PRO A 169 -14.22 -12.19 6.37
N ARG A 170 -14.47 -10.88 6.47
CA ARG A 170 -15.18 -10.24 7.60
C ARG A 170 -14.49 -10.35 8.96
N LYS A 171 -13.18 -10.61 8.99
CA LYS A 171 -12.36 -10.48 10.19
C LYS A 171 -11.34 -9.36 10.01
N GLY A 172 -11.23 -8.50 11.02
CA GLY A 172 -10.31 -7.37 11.09
C GLY A 172 -9.26 -7.55 12.17
N VAL A 173 -8.44 -6.52 12.32
CA VAL A 173 -7.46 -6.41 13.41
C VAL A 173 -8.18 -6.26 14.74
N GLU A 174 -9.27 -5.52 14.73
CA GLU A 174 -10.13 -5.21 15.86
C GLU A 174 -10.68 -6.48 16.50
N ASP A 175 -11.10 -7.46 15.69
CA ASP A 175 -11.60 -8.75 16.18
C ASP A 175 -10.53 -9.56 16.92
N ALA A 176 -9.29 -9.55 16.43
CA ALA A 176 -8.16 -10.24 17.07
C ALA A 176 -7.81 -9.59 18.42
N VAL A 177 -7.76 -8.25 18.46
CA VAL A 177 -7.50 -7.48 19.69
C VAL A 177 -8.64 -7.65 20.69
N ALA A 178 -9.90 -7.58 20.25
CA ALA A 178 -11.07 -7.77 21.11
C ALA A 178 -11.13 -9.19 21.68
N THR A 179 -10.80 -10.21 20.86
CA THR A 179 -10.75 -11.61 21.33
C THR A 179 -9.66 -11.79 22.39
N LEU A 180 -8.46 -11.24 22.16
CA LEU A 180 -7.36 -11.25 23.14
C LEU A 180 -7.80 -10.61 24.46
N LEU A 181 -8.35 -9.39 24.40
CA LEU A 181 -8.80 -8.66 25.58
C LEU A 181 -9.92 -9.38 26.33
N ASN A 182 -10.87 -9.97 25.62
CA ASN A 182 -11.94 -10.75 26.22
C ASN A 182 -11.42 -11.98 26.97
N LEU A 183 -10.42 -12.70 26.42
CA LEU A 183 -9.76 -13.81 27.14
C LEU A 183 -9.06 -13.33 28.42
N ILE A 184 -8.34 -12.21 28.33
CA ILE A 184 -7.60 -11.59 29.43
C ILE A 184 -8.56 -11.20 30.56
N VAL A 185 -9.55 -10.36 30.26
CA VAL A 185 -10.45 -9.77 31.27
C VAL A 185 -11.28 -10.86 31.95
N ARG A 186 -11.87 -11.79 31.18
CA ARG A 186 -12.68 -12.88 31.75
C ARG A 186 -11.91 -13.77 32.70
N HIS A 187 -10.63 -14.02 32.44
CA HIS A 187 -9.80 -14.84 33.34
C HIS A 187 -9.39 -14.08 34.60
N LEU A 188 -9.12 -12.77 34.47
CA LEU A 188 -8.73 -11.90 35.60
C LEU A 188 -9.88 -11.62 36.59
N GLU A 189 -11.14 -11.90 36.22
CA GLU A 189 -12.27 -11.93 37.17
C GLU A 189 -12.16 -13.09 38.17
N GLY A 190 -11.37 -14.12 37.86
CA GLY A 190 -11.09 -15.23 38.75
C GLY A 190 -10.28 -14.82 39.99
N ARG A 191 -10.41 -15.58 41.08
CA ARG A 191 -9.59 -15.34 42.28
C ARG A 191 -8.17 -15.83 42.06
N LYS A 192 -7.19 -14.99 42.41
CA LYS A 192 -5.75 -15.31 42.35
C LYS A 192 -5.26 -15.75 40.96
N THR A 193 -5.85 -15.20 39.90
CA THR A 193 -5.45 -15.44 38.52
C THR A 193 -4.50 -14.35 38.04
N HIS A 194 -3.74 -14.66 36.98
CA HIS A 194 -2.91 -13.71 36.26
C HIS A 194 -2.67 -14.19 34.83
N ILE A 195 -2.09 -13.34 33.97
CA ILE A 195 -1.87 -13.62 32.55
C ILE A 195 -0.40 -13.47 32.19
N ARG A 196 0.06 -14.32 31.27
CA ARG A 196 1.31 -14.14 30.54
C ARG A 196 1.02 -14.10 29.04
N LEU A 197 1.56 -13.10 28.36
CA LEU A 197 1.47 -12.91 26.92
C LEU A 197 2.89 -12.96 26.33
N CYS A 198 3.11 -13.80 25.32
CA CYS A 198 4.34 -13.79 24.54
C CYS A 198 3.99 -13.40 23.11
N PHE A 199 4.39 -12.19 22.73
CA PHE A 199 4.23 -11.64 21.38
C PHE A 199 5.41 -12.11 20.54
N ALA A 200 5.19 -13.08 19.66
CA ALA A 200 6.22 -13.66 18.80
C ALA A 200 6.37 -12.86 17.50
N ASP A 201 7.62 -12.58 17.11
CA ASP A 201 7.97 -11.95 15.84
C ASP A 201 8.80 -12.93 14.99
N PHE A 202 8.49 -13.01 13.69
CA PHE A 202 9.23 -13.85 12.75
C PHE A 202 10.16 -13.03 11.86
N SER A 203 11.35 -13.56 11.62
CA SER A 203 12.26 -13.05 10.61
C SER A 203 11.76 -13.42 9.21
N SER A 204 10.99 -12.52 8.59
CA SER A 204 10.59 -12.64 7.17
C SER A 204 9.75 -13.88 6.85
N ALA A 205 8.71 -14.14 7.64
CA ALA A 205 7.91 -15.38 7.62
C ALA A 205 7.52 -15.90 6.23
N PHE A 206 6.97 -15.06 5.36
CA PHE A 206 6.54 -15.46 4.00
C PHE A 206 7.66 -16.01 3.13
N ASN A 207 8.90 -15.56 3.33
CA ASN A 207 10.05 -16.00 2.55
C ASN A 207 10.66 -17.31 3.10
N CYS A 208 10.26 -17.76 4.29
CA CYS A 208 10.78 -18.98 4.93
C CYS A 208 9.88 -20.21 4.69
N MET A 209 8.65 -20.00 4.21
CA MET A 209 7.66 -21.04 4.03
C MET A 209 8.16 -22.14 3.07
N GLN A 210 8.19 -23.40 3.52
CA GLN A 210 8.66 -24.51 2.68
C GLN A 210 7.50 -25.15 1.89
N PRO A 211 7.55 -25.21 0.54
CA PRO A 211 6.47 -25.80 -0.25
C PRO A 211 6.17 -27.27 0.10
N LEU A 212 7.19 -28.04 0.50
CA LEU A 212 7.02 -29.43 0.93
C LEU A 212 6.18 -29.53 2.21
N VAL A 213 6.48 -28.71 3.22
CA VAL A 213 5.71 -28.64 4.47
C VAL A 213 4.27 -28.20 4.20
N LEU A 214 4.08 -27.23 3.29
CA LEU A 214 2.73 -26.83 2.86
C LEU A 214 1.98 -28.00 2.19
N ALA A 215 2.64 -28.75 1.31
CA ALA A 215 2.05 -29.88 0.61
C ALA A 215 1.59 -30.97 1.60
N HIS A 216 2.41 -31.30 2.59
CA HIS A 216 2.04 -32.24 3.66
C HIS A 216 0.80 -31.77 4.43
N ARG A 217 0.78 -30.51 4.90
CA ARG A 217 -0.37 -29.95 5.61
C ARG A 217 -1.66 -29.94 4.78
N LEU A 218 -1.54 -29.63 3.49
CA LEU A 218 -2.69 -29.68 2.59
C LEU A 218 -3.20 -31.11 2.36
N SER A 219 -2.31 -32.11 2.35
CA SER A 219 -2.68 -33.52 2.18
C SER A 219 -3.49 -34.08 3.37
N GLU A 220 -3.38 -33.44 4.55
CA GLU A 220 -4.18 -33.78 5.73
C GLU A 220 -5.60 -33.20 5.67
N ILE A 221 -5.91 -32.34 4.71
CA ILE A 221 -7.23 -31.73 4.53
C ILE A 221 -8.01 -32.55 3.48
N PRO A 222 -9.02 -33.34 3.86
CA PRO A 222 -9.66 -34.29 2.95
C PRO A 222 -10.33 -33.68 1.71
N SER A 223 -10.72 -32.40 1.80
CA SER A 223 -11.35 -31.65 0.72
C SER A 223 -10.38 -31.06 -0.30
N VAL A 224 -9.07 -31.18 -0.09
CA VAL A 224 -8.03 -30.70 -1.02
C VAL A 224 -7.46 -31.89 -1.78
N ASP A 225 -7.69 -31.94 -3.08
CA ASP A 225 -7.21 -33.03 -3.92
C ASP A 225 -5.70 -32.94 -4.23
N LEU A 226 -5.09 -34.09 -4.50
CA LEU A 226 -3.65 -34.20 -4.76
C LEU A 226 -3.19 -33.41 -5.98
N GLY A 227 -4.00 -33.31 -7.04
CA GLY A 227 -3.66 -32.53 -8.23
C GLY A 227 -3.51 -31.04 -7.91
N THR A 228 -4.44 -30.50 -7.11
CA THR A 228 -4.34 -29.12 -6.60
C THR A 228 -3.06 -28.91 -5.78
N ILE A 229 -2.67 -29.88 -4.94
CA ILE A 229 -1.41 -29.82 -4.16
C ILE A 229 -0.20 -29.81 -5.10
N CYS A 230 -0.15 -30.71 -6.08
CA CYS A 230 0.93 -30.78 -7.05
C CYS A 230 1.07 -29.48 -7.86
N TRP A 231 -0.06 -28.88 -8.28
CA TRP A 231 -0.06 -27.60 -8.97
C TRP A 231 0.48 -26.46 -8.07
N LEU A 232 0.11 -26.42 -6.78
CA LEU A 232 0.63 -25.44 -5.83
C LEU A 232 2.12 -25.61 -5.57
N VAL A 233 2.61 -26.86 -5.51
CA VAL A 233 4.04 -27.16 -5.41
C VAL A 233 4.78 -26.67 -6.64
N ASP A 234 4.27 -26.92 -7.85
CA ASP A 234 4.88 -26.41 -9.08
C ASP A 234 4.86 -24.87 -9.15
N PHE A 235 3.77 -24.25 -8.71
CA PHE A 235 3.64 -22.79 -8.60
C PHE A 235 4.70 -22.18 -7.67
N LEU A 236 4.99 -22.83 -6.55
CA LEU A 236 5.91 -22.29 -5.53
C LEU A 236 7.38 -22.64 -5.74
N THR A 237 7.68 -23.62 -6.60
CA THR A 237 9.04 -24.12 -6.82
C THR A 237 9.63 -23.71 -8.16
N THR A 238 10.96 -23.70 -8.24
CA THR A 238 11.74 -23.38 -9.46
C THR A 238 11.32 -22.06 -10.13
N ARG A 239 11.00 -21.05 -9.31
CA ARG A 239 10.54 -19.74 -9.79
C ARG A 239 11.73 -18.87 -10.17
N PRO A 240 11.86 -18.42 -11.43
CA PRO A 240 12.93 -17.51 -11.79
C PRO A 240 12.67 -16.11 -11.23
N GLN A 241 13.69 -15.52 -10.60
CA GLN A 241 13.64 -14.15 -10.08
C GLN A 241 14.89 -13.37 -10.47
N ARG A 242 14.71 -12.06 -10.62
CA ARG A 242 15.80 -11.08 -10.77
C ARG A 242 15.44 -9.80 -10.04
N THR A 243 16.42 -9.09 -9.52
CA THR A 243 16.23 -7.81 -8.84
C THR A 243 16.56 -6.66 -9.79
N ARG A 244 15.71 -5.63 -9.83
CA ARG A 244 15.92 -4.40 -10.60
C ARG A 244 16.21 -3.24 -9.66
N VAL A 245 17.38 -2.62 -9.80
CA VAL A 245 17.73 -1.36 -9.16
C VAL A 245 17.90 -0.31 -10.26
N ASN A 246 17.06 0.73 -10.24
CA ASN A 246 16.96 1.71 -11.32
C ASN A 246 16.77 1.01 -12.69
N GLU A 247 17.69 1.22 -13.62
CA GLU A 247 17.67 0.61 -14.96
C GLU A 247 18.49 -0.69 -15.06
N THR A 248 19.11 -1.13 -13.97
CA THR A 248 19.99 -2.31 -13.95
C THR A 248 19.27 -3.54 -13.39
N LEU A 249 19.47 -4.69 -14.05
CA LEU A 249 18.97 -5.99 -13.62
C LEU A 249 20.12 -6.88 -13.12
N SER A 250 19.88 -7.62 -12.04
CA SER A 250 20.74 -8.71 -11.60
C SER A 250 20.64 -9.92 -12.54
N ARG A 251 21.48 -10.94 -12.32
CA ARG A 251 21.25 -12.25 -12.97
C ARG A 251 19.94 -12.87 -12.50
N THR A 252 19.42 -13.79 -13.29
CA THR A 252 18.29 -14.63 -12.90
C THR A 252 18.76 -15.71 -11.95
N LEU A 253 18.02 -15.88 -10.85
CA LEU A 253 18.20 -16.95 -9.87
C LEU A 253 16.89 -17.72 -9.72
N LEU A 254 16.97 -19.00 -9.36
CA LEU A 254 15.80 -19.81 -9.10
C LEU A 254 15.49 -19.80 -7.60
N CYS A 255 14.22 -19.65 -7.28
CA CYS A 255 13.69 -19.66 -5.92
C CYS A 255 12.68 -20.81 -5.76
N SER A 256 12.91 -21.69 -4.79
CA SER A 256 12.00 -22.79 -4.43
C SER A 256 11.47 -22.72 -3.00
N THR A 257 11.75 -21.63 -2.27
CA THR A 257 11.24 -21.39 -0.92
C THR A 257 10.37 -20.13 -0.87
N GLY A 258 9.42 -20.11 0.05
CA GLY A 258 8.58 -18.96 0.35
C GLY A 258 7.50 -18.69 -0.70
N SER A 259 6.80 -17.57 -0.52
CA SER A 259 5.81 -17.08 -1.48
C SER A 259 6.07 -15.61 -1.84
N PRO A 260 5.98 -15.19 -3.12
CA PRO A 260 6.43 -13.86 -3.52
C PRO A 260 5.55 -12.75 -2.94
N GLN A 261 6.16 -11.68 -2.44
CA GLN A 261 5.40 -10.53 -1.94
C GLN A 261 4.68 -9.81 -3.09
N GLY A 262 3.34 -9.78 -3.02
CA GLY A 262 2.50 -9.18 -4.07
C GLY A 262 1.80 -10.20 -4.98
N CYS A 263 2.00 -11.50 -4.75
CA CYS A 263 1.17 -12.57 -5.28
C CYS A 263 -0.20 -12.61 -4.58
N VAL A 264 -1.21 -13.07 -5.32
CA VAL A 264 -2.61 -13.11 -4.87
C VAL A 264 -2.86 -14.29 -3.92
N LEU A 265 -2.22 -15.43 -4.18
CA LEU A 265 -2.35 -16.65 -3.38
C LEU A 265 -1.57 -16.61 -2.07
N SER A 266 -0.45 -15.87 -2.01
CA SER A 266 0.48 -15.90 -0.86
C SER A 266 -0.19 -15.75 0.52
N PRO A 267 -1.14 -14.82 0.73
CA PRO A 267 -1.81 -14.70 2.02
C PRO A 267 -2.62 -15.94 2.42
N LEU A 268 -3.33 -16.55 1.47
CA LEU A 268 -4.09 -17.78 1.72
C LEU A 268 -3.15 -18.96 1.99
N LEU A 269 -2.08 -19.08 1.22
CA LEU A 269 -1.11 -20.16 1.41
C LEU A 269 -0.39 -20.06 2.76
N PHE A 270 -0.04 -18.85 3.20
CA PHE A 270 0.55 -18.65 4.52
C PHE A 270 -0.45 -18.93 5.66
N MET A 271 -1.72 -18.57 5.47
CA MET A 271 -2.79 -18.92 6.42
C MET A 271 -2.93 -20.44 6.56
N LEU A 272 -2.94 -21.18 5.45
CA LEU A 272 -3.01 -22.64 5.43
C LEU A 272 -1.74 -23.27 6.01
N TYR A 273 -0.58 -22.69 5.69
CA TYR A 273 0.69 -23.12 6.24
C TYR A 273 0.73 -23.05 7.76
N THR A 274 0.15 -22.00 8.36
CA THR A 274 0.18 -21.78 9.81
C THR A 274 -1.09 -22.30 10.52
N ASN A 275 -1.96 -23.02 9.80
CA ASN A 275 -3.29 -23.38 10.30
C ASN A 275 -3.23 -24.37 11.47
N ASP A 276 -2.28 -25.30 11.45
CA ASP A 276 -2.05 -26.31 12.49
C ASP A 276 -1.29 -25.77 13.72
N CYS A 277 -0.83 -24.51 13.67
CA CYS A 277 -0.24 -23.81 14.81
C CYS A 277 -1.30 -23.46 15.87
N LYS A 278 -1.79 -24.47 16.58
CA LYS A 278 -2.85 -24.35 17.58
C LYS A 278 -2.32 -24.81 18.93
N SER A 279 -2.88 -24.24 20.01
CA SER A 279 -2.64 -24.76 21.35
C SER A 279 -3.58 -25.94 21.61
N THR A 280 -3.04 -27.04 22.10
CA THR A 280 -3.80 -28.19 22.63
C THR A 280 -3.86 -28.18 24.16
N PHE A 281 -3.22 -27.18 24.80
CA PHE A 281 -3.16 -27.08 26.25
C PHE A 281 -4.33 -26.26 26.79
N GLU A 282 -4.92 -26.74 27.88
CA GLU A 282 -5.98 -26.03 28.58
C GLU A 282 -5.49 -24.65 29.08
N SER A 283 -6.39 -23.66 29.01
CA SER A 283 -6.13 -22.29 29.46
C SER A 283 -4.96 -21.60 28.74
N ARG A 284 -4.57 -22.11 27.57
CA ARG A 284 -3.48 -21.59 26.75
C ARG A 284 -3.94 -21.48 25.31
N HIS A 285 -3.72 -20.33 24.69
CA HIS A 285 -4.21 -20.02 23.35
C HIS A 285 -3.10 -19.45 22.48
N ILE A 286 -3.21 -19.63 21.16
CA ILE A 286 -2.32 -19.00 20.17
C ILE A 286 -3.21 -18.23 19.19
N ILE A 287 -3.21 -16.91 19.33
CA ILE A 287 -3.94 -16.01 18.43
C ILE A 287 -2.99 -15.57 17.32
N LYS A 288 -3.46 -15.65 16.07
CA LYS A 288 -2.67 -15.37 14.88
C LYS A 288 -3.32 -14.29 14.04
N PHE A 289 -2.52 -13.35 13.58
CA PHE A 289 -2.85 -12.40 12.53
C PHE A 289 -1.70 -12.35 11.53
N ALA A 290 -1.78 -13.21 10.52
CA ALA A 290 -0.69 -13.42 9.56
C ALA A 290 0.57 -13.85 10.31
N ASP A 291 1.67 -13.13 10.19
CA ASP A 291 2.93 -13.40 10.90
C ASP A 291 2.91 -12.94 12.37
N ASP A 292 2.06 -11.98 12.74
CA ASP A 292 1.92 -11.58 14.15
C ASP A 292 1.20 -12.68 14.94
N SER A 293 1.88 -13.27 15.94
CA SER A 293 1.31 -14.32 16.79
C SER A 293 1.47 -13.97 18.27
N VAL A 294 0.44 -14.19 19.07
CA VAL A 294 0.49 -14.04 20.53
C VAL A 294 0.10 -15.34 21.21
N ILE A 295 0.99 -15.80 22.08
CA ILE A 295 0.74 -16.93 22.98
C ILE A 295 0.13 -16.34 24.26
N VAL A 296 -1.07 -16.77 24.57
CA VAL A 296 -1.85 -16.34 25.73
C VAL A 296 -1.85 -17.47 26.74
N SER A 297 -1.38 -17.23 27.95
CA SER A 297 -1.41 -18.19 29.04
C SER A 297 -2.22 -17.61 30.19
N LEU A 298 -3.37 -18.25 30.46
CA LEU A 298 -4.31 -17.90 31.52
C LEU A 298 -3.91 -18.73 32.76
N LEU A 299 -3.29 -18.10 33.75
CA LEU A 299 -2.57 -18.79 34.82
C LEU A 299 -3.27 -18.67 36.18
N GLN A 300 -3.13 -19.73 36.97
CA GLN A 300 -3.51 -19.77 38.40
C GLN A 300 -2.33 -19.42 39.32
N ASP A 301 -2.58 -19.24 40.62
CA ASP A 301 -1.60 -18.76 41.61
C ASP A 301 -0.27 -19.57 41.65
N HIS A 302 -0.36 -20.88 41.41
CA HIS A 302 0.77 -21.82 41.47
C HIS A 302 1.58 -21.90 40.17
N GLU A 303 1.11 -21.28 39.09
CA GLU A 303 1.79 -21.24 37.80
C GLU A 303 2.55 -19.92 37.65
N ALA A 304 3.73 -19.93 37.04
CA ALA A 304 4.56 -18.73 36.93
C ALA A 304 4.96 -18.35 35.50
N GLY A 305 4.63 -19.18 34.50
CA GLY A 305 5.06 -18.99 33.12
C GLY A 305 4.15 -19.67 32.11
N HIS A 306 4.51 -19.57 30.84
CA HIS A 306 3.71 -20.12 29.74
C HIS A 306 3.53 -21.66 29.86
N GLY A 307 4.47 -22.36 30.49
CA GLY A 307 4.45 -23.82 30.56
C GLY A 307 4.72 -24.46 29.20
N PRO A 308 4.17 -25.65 28.91
CA PRO A 308 4.57 -26.45 27.74
C PRO A 308 4.12 -25.86 26.39
N VAL A 309 3.19 -24.89 26.38
CA VAL A 309 2.72 -24.27 25.12
C VAL A 309 3.81 -23.47 24.42
N LEU A 310 4.72 -22.83 25.16
CA LEU A 310 5.81 -22.07 24.56
C LEU A 310 6.81 -23.01 23.87
N ASP A 311 7.21 -24.09 24.54
CA ASP A 311 8.12 -25.09 23.96
C ASP A 311 7.48 -25.82 22.78
N HIS A 312 6.17 -26.09 22.84
CA HIS A 312 5.42 -26.61 21.71
C HIS A 312 5.43 -25.64 20.52
N PHE A 313 5.16 -24.35 20.76
CA PHE A 313 5.18 -23.32 19.72
C PHE A 313 6.58 -23.16 19.10
N VAL A 314 7.63 -23.13 19.91
CA VAL A 314 9.02 -23.01 19.44
C VAL A 314 9.40 -24.21 18.57
N ARG A 315 9.08 -25.44 19.01
CA ARG A 315 9.30 -26.65 18.20
C ARG A 315 8.52 -26.62 16.89
N TRP A 316 7.24 -26.25 16.96
CA TRP A 316 6.41 -26.09 15.76
C TRP A 316 7.01 -25.07 14.78
N CYS A 317 7.58 -23.97 15.27
CA CYS A 317 8.26 -22.99 14.43
C CYS A 317 9.48 -23.60 13.72
N ASP A 318 10.26 -24.42 14.43
CA ASP A 318 11.44 -25.10 13.88
C ASP A 318 11.05 -26.13 12.82
N ASP A 319 10.05 -26.97 13.11
CA ASP A 319 9.51 -27.96 12.16
C ASP A 319 8.87 -27.28 10.93
N SER A 320 8.37 -26.06 11.11
CA SER A 320 7.81 -25.21 10.05
C SER A 320 8.84 -24.29 9.40
N TYR A 321 10.12 -24.38 9.75
CA TYR A 321 11.18 -23.50 9.23
C TYR A 321 10.91 -21.99 9.39
N LEU A 322 10.04 -21.61 10.33
CA LEU A 322 9.71 -20.21 10.62
C LEU A 322 10.68 -19.67 11.69
N GLN A 323 11.58 -18.80 11.26
CA GLN A 323 12.65 -18.27 12.11
C GLN A 323 12.10 -17.23 13.11
N LEU A 324 11.98 -17.60 14.38
CA LEU A 324 11.64 -16.67 15.46
C LEU A 324 12.74 -15.64 15.70
N ASN A 325 12.37 -14.37 15.82
CA ASN A 325 13.26 -13.28 16.18
C ASN A 325 13.16 -12.99 17.69
N VAL A 326 13.98 -13.68 18.49
CA VAL A 326 13.93 -13.56 19.95
C VAL A 326 14.14 -12.13 20.45
N SER A 327 14.96 -11.33 19.76
CA SER A 327 15.21 -9.92 20.13
C SER A 327 13.99 -9.01 19.97
N LYS A 328 13.06 -9.39 19.09
CA LYS A 328 11.80 -8.66 18.84
C LYS A 328 10.61 -9.30 19.52
N THR A 329 10.67 -10.58 19.82
CA THR A 329 9.71 -11.25 20.70
C THR A 329 9.71 -10.55 22.07
N LYS A 330 8.52 -10.31 22.62
CA LYS A 330 8.34 -9.66 23.93
C LYS A 330 7.39 -10.45 24.81
N ASP A 331 7.71 -10.50 26.09
CA ASP A 331 6.88 -11.09 27.13
C ASP A 331 6.16 -9.98 27.92
N MET A 332 4.90 -10.16 28.27
CA MET A 332 4.15 -9.23 29.09
C MET A 332 3.37 -9.99 30.15
N LYS A 333 3.40 -9.48 31.38
CA LYS A 333 2.64 -10.02 32.51
C LYS A 333 1.53 -9.06 32.88
N ILE A 334 0.32 -9.58 33.11
CA ILE A 334 -0.81 -8.81 33.65
C ILE A 334 -1.24 -9.51 34.95
N ASP A 335 -1.07 -8.82 36.08
CA ASP A 335 -1.26 -9.40 37.40
C ASP A 335 -1.72 -8.33 38.40
N PHE A 336 -2.99 -8.42 38.81
CA PHE A 336 -3.62 -7.47 39.73
C PHE A 336 -3.62 -7.94 41.19
N ARG A 337 -2.93 -9.04 41.52
CA ARG A 337 -2.79 -9.51 42.91
C ARG A 337 -1.98 -8.48 43.70
N LYS A 338 -2.34 -8.25 44.97
CA LYS A 338 -1.65 -7.28 45.85
C LYS A 338 -0.17 -7.59 46.08
N ASN A 339 0.16 -8.89 46.22
CA ASN A 339 1.52 -9.38 46.46
C ASN A 339 1.83 -10.48 45.44
N PRO A 340 2.17 -10.12 44.19
CA PRO A 340 2.41 -11.11 43.16
C PRO A 340 3.75 -11.83 43.44
N PRO A 341 3.80 -13.17 43.29
CA PRO A 341 5.05 -13.90 43.41
C PRO A 341 6.05 -13.47 42.32
N VAL A 342 7.35 -13.68 42.60
CA VAL A 342 8.44 -13.42 41.66
C VAL A 342 8.21 -14.24 40.39
N THR A 343 8.15 -13.56 39.25
CA THR A 343 7.86 -14.17 37.96
C THR A 343 9.09 -14.90 37.43
N ALA A 344 8.90 -16.08 36.84
CA ALA A 344 9.97 -16.75 36.12
C ALA A 344 10.36 -15.95 34.86
N GLN A 345 11.66 -15.85 34.56
CA GLN A 345 12.12 -15.29 33.29
C GLN A 345 11.68 -16.20 32.13
N THR A 346 11.14 -15.62 31.06
CA THR A 346 10.80 -16.38 29.83
C THR A 346 12.06 -16.57 28.99
N PHE A 347 12.30 -17.79 28.51
CA PHE A 347 13.41 -18.14 27.63
C PHE A 347 12.88 -18.75 26.33
N VAL A 348 13.46 -18.36 25.21
CA VAL A 348 13.24 -18.99 23.90
C VAL A 348 14.60 -19.39 23.36
N LYS A 349 14.78 -20.70 23.12
CA LYS A 349 16.06 -21.28 22.65
C LYS A 349 17.27 -20.84 23.50
N GLY A 350 17.12 -20.86 24.82
CA GLY A 350 18.16 -20.47 25.78
C GLY A 350 18.42 -18.97 25.88
N THR A 351 17.75 -18.13 25.09
CA THR A 351 17.87 -16.67 25.17
C THR A 351 16.71 -16.09 25.96
N ALA A 352 17.00 -15.20 26.92
CA ALA A 352 15.97 -14.51 27.69
C ALA A 352 15.15 -13.58 26.79
N VAL A 353 13.82 -13.64 26.91
CA VAL A 353 12.89 -12.74 26.23
C VAL A 353 12.66 -11.50 27.09
N ASP A 354 12.77 -10.32 26.51
CA ASP A 354 12.53 -9.07 27.24
C ASP A 354 11.08 -9.00 27.75
N THR A 355 10.92 -8.82 29.06
CA THR A 355 9.62 -8.54 29.68
C THR A 355 9.32 -7.05 29.61
N VAL A 356 8.13 -6.69 29.14
CA VAL A 356 7.69 -5.31 28.92
C VAL A 356 6.37 -5.02 29.62
N ASN A 357 6.19 -3.76 30.01
CA ASN A 357 4.96 -3.29 30.63
C ASN A 357 3.95 -2.72 29.61
N HIS A 358 4.39 -2.50 28.37
CA HIS A 358 3.52 -2.12 27.27
C HIS A 358 4.02 -2.70 25.94
N TYR A 359 3.11 -3.00 25.03
CA TYR A 359 3.43 -3.56 23.72
C TYR A 359 2.42 -3.09 22.68
N LYS A 360 2.90 -2.77 21.47
CA LYS A 360 2.04 -2.37 20.35
C LYS A 360 1.64 -3.59 19.54
N TYR A 361 0.49 -4.17 19.87
CA TYR A 361 -0.08 -5.33 19.17
C TYR A 361 -1.09 -4.87 18.12
N LEU A 362 -0.83 -5.21 16.85
CA LEU A 362 -1.69 -4.89 15.70
C LEU A 362 -2.10 -3.40 15.60
N GLY A 363 -1.27 -2.49 16.09
CA GLY A 363 -1.54 -1.05 16.04
C GLY A 363 -2.09 -0.45 17.33
N THR A 364 -2.57 -1.26 18.26
CA THR A 364 -3.06 -0.85 19.58
C THR A 364 -1.97 -1.05 20.62
N ILE A 365 -1.74 -0.04 21.48
CA ILE A 365 -0.81 -0.17 22.60
C ILE A 365 -1.57 -0.79 23.78
N LEU A 366 -1.15 -1.98 24.20
CA LEU A 366 -1.63 -2.66 25.39
C LEU A 366 -0.62 -2.44 26.52
N ASP A 367 -1.09 -2.21 27.74
CA ASP A 367 -0.25 -2.10 28.94
C ASP A 367 -0.62 -3.17 29.98
N ASP A 368 0.33 -3.47 30.86
CA ASP A 368 0.21 -4.44 31.95
C ASP A 368 -0.85 -4.10 32.99
N LYS A 369 -1.38 -2.87 32.97
CA LYS A 369 -2.49 -2.41 33.80
C LYS A 369 -3.83 -2.39 33.08
N LEU A 370 -3.85 -2.67 31.77
CA LEU A 370 -5.03 -2.52 30.91
C LEU A 370 -5.68 -1.13 30.99
N SER A 371 -4.88 -0.09 31.24
CA SER A 371 -5.34 1.30 31.40
C SER A 371 -5.59 2.00 30.06
N PHE A 372 -4.89 1.57 29.00
CA PHE A 372 -4.89 2.18 27.67
C PHE A 372 -4.44 3.66 27.65
N GLU A 373 -3.84 4.18 28.71
CA GLU A 373 -3.38 5.57 28.78
C GLU A 373 -2.34 5.86 27.68
N SER A 374 -1.33 4.99 27.55
CA SER A 374 -0.29 5.13 26.53
C SER A 374 -0.86 5.07 25.10
N ASN A 375 -1.90 4.28 24.88
CA ASN A 375 -2.59 4.21 23.59
C ASN A 375 -3.35 5.51 23.30
N SER A 376 -4.13 5.98 24.27
CA SER A 376 -4.88 7.24 24.20
C SER A 376 -3.94 8.42 23.94
N ASP A 377 -2.84 8.52 24.69
CA ASP A 377 -1.80 9.54 24.49
C ASP A 377 -1.20 9.49 23.08
N ALA A 378 -0.84 8.30 22.60
CA ALA A 378 -0.26 8.14 21.26
C ALA A 378 -1.25 8.55 20.16
N ILE A 379 -2.54 8.31 20.35
CA ILE A 379 -3.61 8.76 19.45
C ILE A 379 -3.77 10.29 19.57
N CYS A 380 -3.91 10.83 20.78
CA CYS A 380 -4.03 12.26 21.03
C CYS A 380 -2.86 13.06 20.44
N ARG A 381 -1.61 12.57 20.56
CA ARG A 381 -0.42 13.22 19.96
C ARG A 381 -0.45 13.22 18.43
N LYS A 382 -1.01 12.19 17.80
CA LYS A 382 -1.20 12.18 16.35
C LYS A 382 -2.29 13.16 15.89
N VAL A 383 -3.30 13.33 16.73
CA VAL A 383 -4.48 14.16 16.45
C VAL A 383 -4.22 15.63 16.79
N ASN A 384 -3.41 15.97 17.79
CA ASN A 384 -3.20 17.35 18.25
C ASN A 384 -1.80 17.85 17.91
N GLN A 385 -1.53 18.11 16.62
CA GLN A 385 -0.27 18.70 16.18
C GLN A 385 -0.40 20.23 16.15
N ARG A 386 0.27 20.93 17.08
CA ARG A 386 0.32 22.41 17.14
C ARG A 386 0.69 23.07 15.81
N HIS A 387 1.52 22.38 15.01
CA HIS A 387 1.99 22.83 13.71
C HIS A 387 1.44 21.90 12.62
N PRO A 388 0.20 22.13 12.13
CA PRO A 388 -0.42 21.25 11.15
C PRO A 388 0.37 21.31 9.83
N ARG A 389 0.66 20.14 9.26
CA ARG A 389 1.47 20.05 8.04
C ARG A 389 0.73 20.50 6.79
N ASP A 390 -0.59 20.37 6.83
CA ASP A 390 -1.53 20.73 5.77
C ASP A 390 -2.94 20.88 6.37
N CYS A 391 -3.91 21.28 5.53
CA CYS A 391 -5.30 21.42 5.92
C CYS A 391 -5.94 20.11 6.40
N SER A 392 -5.45 18.95 5.97
CA SER A 392 -5.98 17.66 6.40
C SER A 392 -5.57 17.33 7.83
N GLN A 393 -4.36 17.71 8.24
CA GLN A 393 -3.93 17.62 9.63
C GLN A 393 -4.67 18.62 10.51
N ALA A 394 -4.90 19.85 10.04
CA ALA A 394 -5.72 20.83 10.77
C ALA A 394 -7.16 20.30 11.00
N LEU A 395 -7.76 19.70 9.96
CA LEU A 395 -9.06 19.05 10.10
C LEU A 395 -9.04 17.90 11.13
N LEU A 396 -7.97 17.09 11.15
CA LEU A 396 -7.78 16.06 12.18
C LEU A 396 -7.59 16.65 13.57
N ASN A 397 -6.96 17.82 13.70
CA ASN A 397 -6.86 18.56 14.96
C ASN A 397 -8.21 19.06 15.50
N GLY A 398 -9.29 18.95 14.70
CA GLY A 398 -10.64 19.37 15.07
C GLY A 398 -11.09 20.66 14.40
N ASP A 399 -10.27 21.25 13.54
CA ASP A 399 -10.61 22.49 12.82
C ASP A 399 -11.59 22.20 11.67
N THR A 400 -12.86 22.57 11.82
CA THR A 400 -13.92 22.24 10.85
C THR A 400 -14.37 23.40 9.97
N SER A 401 -13.89 24.63 10.24
CA SER A 401 -14.31 25.82 9.50
C SER A 401 -13.38 26.09 8.31
N SER A 402 -13.95 26.29 7.12
CA SER A 402 -13.15 26.75 5.97
C SER A 402 -12.65 28.17 6.17
N GLY A 403 -11.41 28.47 5.77
CA GLY A 403 -10.81 29.79 5.98
C GLY A 403 -9.29 29.79 5.81
N LEU A 404 -8.64 30.84 6.31
CA LEU A 404 -7.17 30.94 6.29
C LEU A 404 -6.54 30.18 7.44
N TYR A 405 -5.56 29.34 7.12
CA TYR A 405 -4.76 28.59 8.08
C TYR A 405 -3.28 28.78 7.80
N THR A 406 -2.46 28.64 8.83
CA THR A 406 -1.00 28.52 8.67
C THR A 406 -0.63 27.05 8.75
N ILE A 407 -0.04 26.52 7.68
CA ILE A 407 0.48 25.16 7.62
C ILE A 407 2.01 25.19 7.63
N TYR A 408 2.63 24.10 8.07
CA TYR A 408 4.08 23.99 8.21
C TYR A 408 4.58 22.87 7.29
N VAL A 409 5.19 23.24 6.17
CA VAL A 409 5.53 22.26 5.11
C VAL A 409 6.49 21.21 5.68
N GLY A 410 6.13 19.93 5.55
CA GLY A 410 6.89 18.82 6.12
C GLY A 410 6.83 18.71 7.66
N GLY A 411 6.08 19.58 8.33
CA GLY A 411 6.08 19.74 9.79
C GLY A 411 7.27 20.55 10.31
N ASP A 412 7.96 21.30 9.45
CA ASP A 412 9.07 22.18 9.82
C ASP A 412 8.54 23.55 10.25
N GLU A 413 8.76 23.91 11.52
CA GLU A 413 8.33 25.19 12.11
C GLU A 413 8.95 26.40 11.40
N ASN A 414 10.09 26.21 10.71
CA ASN A 414 10.77 27.27 9.96
C ASN A 414 10.19 27.50 8.56
N GLN A 415 9.17 26.72 8.15
CA GLN A 415 8.54 26.82 6.83
C GLN A 415 7.02 27.04 6.92
N PRO A 416 6.55 28.13 7.57
CA PRO A 416 5.15 28.48 7.60
C PRO A 416 4.67 28.94 6.22
N VAL A 417 3.50 28.45 5.80
CA VAL A 417 2.81 28.88 4.60
C VAL A 417 1.34 29.14 4.96
N GLN A 418 0.88 30.36 4.70
CA GLN A 418 -0.55 30.67 4.81
C GLN A 418 -1.28 30.09 3.61
N VAL A 419 -2.38 29.39 3.84
CA VAL A 419 -3.21 28.75 2.81
C VAL A 419 -4.69 28.93 3.14
N TYR A 420 -5.54 28.85 2.13
CA TYR A 420 -6.97 28.69 2.35
C TYR A 420 -7.31 27.20 2.46
N CYS A 421 -7.85 26.79 3.60
CA CYS A 421 -8.35 25.44 3.81
C CYS A 421 -9.85 25.36 3.52
N ASP A 422 -10.23 24.44 2.65
CA ASP A 422 -11.62 24.01 2.50
C ASP A 422 -11.85 22.75 3.33
N MET A 423 -12.60 22.92 4.42
CA MET A 423 -12.93 21.89 5.40
C MET A 423 -14.30 21.23 5.13
N GLY A 424 -15.07 21.69 4.14
CA GLY A 424 -16.43 21.22 3.88
C GLY A 424 -16.56 20.30 2.68
N THR A 425 -15.85 20.59 1.59
CA THR A 425 -16.04 19.85 0.32
C THR A 425 -15.44 18.45 0.41
N ASP A 426 -16.21 17.40 0.05
CA ASP A 426 -15.70 16.03 -0.08
C ASP A 426 -14.89 15.54 1.14
N GLY A 427 -15.41 15.76 2.35
CA GLY A 427 -14.75 15.38 3.60
C GLY A 427 -13.65 16.34 4.08
N GLY A 428 -13.45 17.48 3.41
CA GLY A 428 -12.63 18.57 3.90
C GLY A 428 -11.11 18.33 3.88
N GLY A 429 -10.34 19.22 4.51
CA GLY A 429 -8.89 19.10 4.59
C GLY A 429 -8.16 19.44 3.29
N TRP A 430 -8.78 20.23 2.41
CA TRP A 430 -8.21 20.63 1.13
C TRP A 430 -7.45 21.94 1.24
N ILE A 431 -6.26 22.00 0.64
CA ILE A 431 -5.51 23.24 0.38
C ILE A 431 -5.97 23.81 -0.95
N VAL A 432 -6.65 24.96 -0.95
CA VAL A 432 -6.99 25.69 -2.17
C VAL A 432 -5.77 26.45 -2.68
N PHE A 433 -5.47 26.32 -3.98
CA PHE A 433 -4.32 26.97 -4.59
C PHE A 433 -4.64 27.83 -5.81
N LEU A 434 -5.85 27.73 -6.34
CA LEU A 434 -6.40 28.62 -7.36
C LEU A 434 -7.88 28.85 -7.05
N ARG A 435 -8.33 30.12 -7.05
CA ARG A 435 -9.76 30.47 -7.06
C ARG A 435 -10.04 31.58 -8.07
N ARG A 436 -11.07 31.39 -8.88
CA ARG A 436 -11.68 32.35 -9.83
C ARG A 436 -13.16 32.46 -9.51
N GLN A 437 -13.67 33.66 -9.26
CA GLN A 437 -15.08 33.88 -8.88
C GLN A 437 -15.59 35.31 -9.03
N SER A 438 -14.72 36.32 -9.00
CA SER A 438 -15.13 37.73 -8.96
C SER A 438 -14.73 38.52 -10.21
N GLY A 439 -13.73 38.04 -10.95
CA GLY A 439 -13.18 38.71 -12.12
C GLY A 439 -12.41 40.01 -11.82
N LYS A 440 -12.17 40.33 -10.54
CA LYS A 440 -11.49 41.56 -10.12
C LYS A 440 -9.97 41.46 -10.26
N LEU A 441 -9.42 40.24 -10.22
CA LEU A 441 -7.98 40.02 -10.29
C LEU A 441 -7.56 39.65 -11.71
N GLU A 442 -6.56 40.37 -12.24
CA GLU A 442 -5.96 40.02 -13.52
C GLU A 442 -5.02 38.80 -13.38
N PHE A 443 -5.23 37.77 -14.19
CA PHE A 443 -4.39 36.55 -14.23
C PHE A 443 -3.39 36.54 -15.40
N PHE A 444 -3.44 37.49 -16.33
CA PHE A 444 -2.46 37.60 -17.42
C PHE A 444 -1.14 38.20 -16.91
N ARG A 445 -0.36 37.39 -16.17
CA ARG A 445 0.84 37.82 -15.42
C ARG A 445 2.12 37.08 -15.83
N ASN A 446 3.25 37.65 -15.43
CA ASN A 446 4.58 37.14 -15.74
C ASN A 446 5.01 35.93 -14.89
N TRP A 447 6.13 35.32 -15.27
CA TRP A 447 6.73 34.17 -14.58
C TRP A 447 7.00 34.44 -13.09
N LYS A 448 7.50 35.64 -12.76
CA LYS A 448 7.82 36.03 -11.38
C LYS A 448 6.57 35.98 -10.49
N ASN A 449 5.45 36.52 -10.96
CA ASN A 449 4.18 36.47 -10.22
C ASN A 449 3.67 35.03 -10.08
N TYR A 450 3.66 34.22 -11.14
CA TYR A 450 3.21 32.83 -11.05
C TYR A 450 4.10 31.95 -10.16
N THR A 451 5.38 32.28 -10.05
CA THR A 451 6.30 31.60 -9.15
C THR A 451 6.01 31.95 -7.68
N GLY A 452 5.79 33.23 -7.37
CA GLY A 452 5.58 33.73 -6.01
C GLY A 452 4.16 33.64 -5.47
N GLY A 453 3.15 33.58 -6.35
CA GLY A 453 1.75 33.72 -5.96
C GLY A 453 1.26 35.17 -6.02
N PHE A 454 -0.06 35.36 -6.08
CA PHE A 454 -0.71 36.67 -6.13
C PHE A 454 -2.22 36.56 -5.81
N GLY A 455 -2.85 37.67 -5.45
CA GLY A 455 -4.28 37.76 -5.16
C GLY A 455 -4.61 37.76 -3.67
N ASP A 456 -5.90 37.63 -3.36
CA ASP A 456 -6.43 37.55 -2.00
C ASP A 456 -7.04 36.16 -1.78
N MET A 457 -6.55 35.44 -0.77
CA MET A 457 -6.99 34.08 -0.47
C MET A 457 -8.47 34.00 -0.04
N ASN A 458 -9.07 35.12 0.36
CA ASN A 458 -10.51 35.21 0.64
C ASN A 458 -11.36 35.48 -0.61
N ASP A 459 -10.75 35.87 -1.73
CA ASP A 459 -11.43 36.10 -3.02
C ASP A 459 -10.74 35.33 -4.16
N GLU A 460 -10.12 36.01 -5.12
CA GLU A 460 -9.38 35.37 -6.22
C GLU A 460 -7.88 35.35 -5.93
N PHE A 461 -7.24 34.19 -6.15
CA PHE A 461 -5.80 34.07 -5.94
C PHE A 461 -5.17 32.89 -6.67
N TRP A 462 -3.83 32.94 -6.72
CA TRP A 462 -2.93 31.85 -7.09
C TRP A 462 -1.86 31.69 -6.00
N LEU A 463 -1.73 30.50 -5.44
CA LEU A 463 -0.83 30.23 -4.29
C LEU A 463 0.67 30.34 -4.65
N GLY A 464 1.03 30.18 -5.92
CA GLY A 464 2.41 30.23 -6.39
C GLY A 464 3.04 28.85 -6.62
N LEU A 465 3.82 28.72 -7.71
CA LEU A 465 4.49 27.47 -8.08
C LEU A 465 5.54 27.04 -7.05
N SER A 466 6.20 27.99 -6.38
CA SER A 466 7.19 27.67 -5.35
C SER A 466 6.56 26.94 -4.16
N ASN A 467 5.41 27.43 -3.69
CA ASN A 467 4.65 26.78 -2.60
C ASN A 467 4.05 25.45 -3.05
N LEU A 468 3.47 25.39 -4.25
CA LEU A 468 2.94 24.13 -4.80
C LEU A 468 4.00 23.04 -4.90
N HIS A 469 5.20 23.38 -5.39
CA HIS A 469 6.31 22.44 -5.44
C HIS A 469 6.72 21.98 -4.03
N LYS A 470 6.91 22.91 -3.09
CA LYS A 470 7.29 22.58 -1.70
C LYS A 470 6.29 21.64 -1.03
N ILE A 471 4.99 21.93 -1.15
CA ILE A 471 3.92 21.10 -0.57
C ILE A 471 3.90 19.72 -1.24
N THR A 472 3.85 19.68 -2.57
CA THR A 472 3.71 18.40 -3.30
C THR A 472 4.99 17.56 -3.36
N ALA A 473 6.16 18.11 -3.01
CA ALA A 473 7.40 17.35 -2.84
C ALA A 473 7.38 16.46 -1.58
N GLY A 474 6.55 16.78 -0.59
CA GLY A 474 6.47 16.06 0.68
C GLY A 474 5.70 14.74 0.65
N GLY A 475 4.99 14.43 -0.44
CA GLY A 475 4.16 13.23 -0.51
C GLY A 475 3.32 13.11 -1.78
N GLN A 476 2.40 12.16 -1.79
CA GLN A 476 1.41 12.01 -2.87
C GLN A 476 0.16 12.81 -2.52
N TYR A 477 -0.27 13.65 -3.46
CA TYR A 477 -1.47 14.48 -3.33
C TYR A 477 -2.50 14.09 -4.39
N GLU A 478 -3.77 14.19 -4.02
CA GLU A 478 -4.87 14.27 -4.98
C GLU A 478 -5.17 15.72 -5.33
N LEU A 479 -5.61 15.95 -6.57
CA LEU A 479 -6.10 17.24 -7.05
C LEU A 479 -7.61 17.15 -7.25
N ARG A 480 -8.33 18.18 -6.80
CA ARG A 480 -9.73 18.41 -7.13
C ARG A 480 -9.90 19.77 -7.79
N VAL A 481 -10.72 19.81 -8.84
CA VAL A 481 -11.12 21.02 -9.54
C VAL A 481 -12.63 21.12 -9.46
N ASP A 482 -13.14 22.17 -8.82
CA ASP A 482 -14.57 22.46 -8.73
C ASP A 482 -14.93 23.61 -9.69
N LEU A 483 -15.98 23.41 -10.47
CA LEU A 483 -16.45 24.34 -11.49
C LEU A 483 -17.93 24.64 -11.26
N ARG A 484 -18.33 25.91 -11.37
CA ARG A 484 -19.75 26.32 -11.35
C ARG A 484 -20.01 27.37 -12.42
N ASP A 485 -21.15 27.25 -13.09
CA ASP A 485 -21.55 28.14 -14.19
C ASP A 485 -23.08 28.11 -14.32
N LYS A 486 -23.73 29.27 -14.26
CA LYS A 486 -25.19 29.41 -14.50
C LYS A 486 -26.06 28.42 -13.70
N GLY A 487 -25.67 28.13 -12.46
CA GLY A 487 -26.39 27.21 -11.56
C GLY A 487 -26.04 25.73 -11.74
N GLU A 488 -25.24 25.35 -12.73
CA GLU A 488 -24.68 24.00 -12.86
C GLU A 488 -23.34 23.88 -12.12
N ALA A 489 -23.07 22.69 -11.59
CA ALA A 489 -21.81 22.37 -10.94
C ALA A 489 -21.20 21.08 -11.50
N ALA A 490 -19.89 21.09 -11.71
CA ALA A 490 -19.13 19.92 -12.11
C ALA A 490 -17.79 19.88 -11.37
N TYR A 491 -17.22 18.69 -11.24
CA TYR A 491 -15.89 18.55 -10.65
C TYR A 491 -15.02 17.53 -11.39
N ALA A 492 -13.72 17.73 -11.34
CA ALA A 492 -12.71 16.79 -11.78
C ALA A 492 -11.78 16.45 -10.61
N GLN A 493 -11.50 15.18 -10.39
CA GLN A 493 -10.62 14.70 -9.33
C GLN A 493 -9.55 13.79 -9.91
N TYR A 494 -8.32 13.92 -9.42
CA TYR A 494 -7.15 13.22 -9.89
C TYR A 494 -6.41 12.62 -8.71
N ASP A 495 -6.29 11.29 -8.66
CA ASP A 495 -5.63 10.57 -7.56
C ASP A 495 -4.14 10.92 -7.38
N LYS A 496 -3.51 11.48 -8.42
CA LYS A 496 -2.09 11.85 -8.44
C LYS A 496 -1.92 13.26 -8.94
N PHE A 497 -1.28 14.08 -8.13
CA PHE A 497 -0.89 15.44 -8.46
C PHE A 497 0.44 15.79 -7.80
N SER A 498 1.38 16.33 -8.58
CA SER A 498 2.58 16.98 -8.06
C SER A 498 3.13 18.00 -9.05
N VAL A 499 3.90 18.96 -8.53
CA VAL A 499 4.59 19.98 -9.30
C VAL A 499 6.10 19.82 -9.11
N SER A 500 6.82 19.71 -10.21
CA SER A 500 8.27 19.45 -10.21
C SER A 500 9.09 20.67 -9.79
N GLU A 501 10.39 20.47 -9.57
CA GLU A 501 11.30 21.53 -9.14
C GLU A 501 11.49 22.66 -10.19
N PRO A 502 11.95 23.86 -9.78
CA PRO A 502 12.14 25.01 -10.68
C PRO A 502 13.05 24.71 -11.88
N ARG A 503 14.07 23.84 -11.71
CA ARG A 503 15.00 23.45 -12.79
C ARG A 503 14.31 22.78 -13.97
N THR A 504 13.21 22.11 -13.70
CA THR A 504 12.38 21.47 -14.73
C THR A 504 11.22 22.35 -15.16
N ARG A 505 11.23 23.63 -14.77
CA ARG A 505 10.19 24.62 -15.09
C ARG A 505 8.82 24.19 -14.55
N TYR A 506 8.82 23.67 -13.33
CA TYR A 506 7.61 23.29 -12.59
C TYR A 506 6.67 22.35 -13.35
N LYS A 507 7.20 21.28 -13.98
CA LYS A 507 6.38 20.29 -14.70
C LYS A 507 5.25 19.74 -13.82
N VAL A 508 4.02 19.71 -14.35
CA VAL A 508 2.88 19.06 -13.68
C VAL A 508 2.87 17.57 -13.93
N HIS A 509 2.65 16.80 -12.87
CA HIS A 509 2.33 15.38 -12.97
C HIS A 509 0.93 15.17 -12.45
N VAL A 510 0.00 14.89 -13.35
CA VAL A 510 -1.41 14.64 -13.03
C VAL A 510 -1.86 13.31 -13.61
N GLY A 511 -2.74 12.59 -12.91
CA GLY A 511 -3.34 11.36 -13.39
C GLY A 511 -4.35 10.80 -12.38
N GLY A 512 -5.04 9.72 -12.73
CA GLY A 512 -6.04 9.17 -11.81
C GLY A 512 -7.42 9.82 -11.94
N TYR A 513 -7.80 10.31 -13.13
CA TYR A 513 -9.06 11.05 -13.30
C TYR A 513 -10.32 10.27 -12.84
N SER A 514 -11.20 11.00 -12.15
CA SER A 514 -12.60 10.69 -11.87
C SER A 514 -13.40 12.00 -11.77
N GLY A 515 -14.73 11.95 -11.74
CA GLY A 515 -15.59 13.13 -11.61
C GLY A 515 -16.49 13.37 -12.81
N THR A 516 -17.25 14.46 -12.76
CA THR A 516 -18.34 14.80 -13.70
C THR A 516 -17.96 15.84 -14.76
N ALA A 517 -16.84 16.55 -14.59
CA ALA A 517 -16.44 17.63 -15.52
C ALA A 517 -15.71 17.16 -16.79
N GLY A 518 -15.43 15.86 -16.91
CA GLY A 518 -14.58 15.28 -17.96
C GLY A 518 -13.09 15.58 -17.78
N ASP A 519 -12.22 14.77 -18.38
CA ASP A 519 -10.77 14.80 -18.12
C ASP A 519 -10.01 15.81 -18.99
N SER A 520 -9.93 17.06 -18.55
CA SER A 520 -9.17 18.09 -19.27
C SER A 520 -7.71 18.25 -18.79
N MET A 521 -7.36 17.85 -17.57
CA MET A 521 -5.99 18.02 -17.04
C MET A 521 -4.99 16.96 -17.50
N THR A 522 -5.39 15.71 -17.72
CA THR A 522 -4.42 14.65 -18.10
C THR A 522 -3.69 14.98 -19.42
N TYR A 523 -4.32 15.76 -20.30
CA TYR A 523 -3.70 16.29 -21.52
C TYR A 523 -2.39 17.06 -21.26
N HIS A 524 -2.30 17.72 -20.12
CA HIS A 524 -1.18 18.57 -19.69
C HIS A 524 -0.12 17.81 -18.89
N HIS A 525 -0.29 16.50 -18.68
CA HIS A 525 0.68 15.68 -17.95
C HIS A 525 2.11 15.79 -18.52
N GLY A 526 3.07 16.00 -17.62
CA GLY A 526 4.49 16.10 -17.92
C GLY A 526 4.92 17.42 -18.56
N ARG A 527 4.02 18.38 -18.73
CA ARG A 527 4.31 19.66 -19.38
C ARG A 527 4.88 20.68 -18.40
N PRO A 528 5.89 21.45 -18.80
CA PRO A 528 6.38 22.58 -18.00
C PRO A 528 5.33 23.70 -17.97
N PHE A 529 5.45 24.59 -16.99
CA PHE A 529 4.59 25.77 -16.90
C PHE A 529 5.03 26.83 -17.90
N SER A 530 4.11 27.59 -18.47
CA SER A 530 4.39 28.69 -19.42
C SER A 530 3.64 29.95 -19.00
N THR A 531 4.29 31.10 -19.17
CA THR A 531 3.69 32.45 -19.03
C THR A 531 3.96 33.25 -20.31
N TYR A 532 3.35 34.43 -20.45
CA TYR A 532 3.52 35.22 -21.67
C TYR A 532 4.98 35.64 -21.95
N ASP A 533 5.79 35.73 -20.90
CA ASP A 533 7.21 36.12 -20.93
C ASP A 533 8.16 34.93 -20.87
N HIS A 534 7.66 33.70 -20.65
CA HIS A 534 8.44 32.47 -20.57
C HIS A 534 7.69 31.33 -21.28
N ASP A 535 7.97 31.18 -22.57
CA ASP A 535 7.39 30.11 -23.39
C ASP A 535 8.13 28.78 -23.16
N ASN A 536 7.42 27.80 -22.65
CA ASN A 536 7.92 26.45 -22.41
C ASN A 536 7.03 25.38 -23.06
N ASP A 537 6.05 25.78 -23.86
CA ASP A 537 5.14 24.83 -24.48
C ASP A 537 5.74 24.20 -25.76
N ILE A 538 4.98 23.35 -26.43
CA ILE A 538 5.44 22.67 -27.66
C ILE A 538 4.72 23.16 -28.92
N ALA A 539 3.89 24.20 -28.79
CA ALA A 539 3.17 24.75 -29.93
C ALA A 539 4.09 25.67 -30.74
N VAL A 540 3.63 26.04 -31.94
CA VAL A 540 4.35 26.97 -32.82
C VAL A 540 4.29 28.40 -32.28
N THR A 541 3.25 28.73 -31.51
CA THR A 541 3.05 30.05 -30.91
C THR A 541 3.02 29.92 -29.39
N ASN A 542 3.52 30.92 -28.67
CA ASN A 542 3.38 31.01 -27.22
C ASN A 542 1.90 30.97 -26.81
N CYS A 543 1.45 29.84 -26.29
CA CYS A 543 0.05 29.63 -25.96
C CYS A 543 -0.42 30.55 -24.83
N ALA A 544 0.47 30.87 -23.89
CA ALA A 544 0.14 31.78 -22.79
C ALA A 544 -0.17 33.19 -23.29
N LEU A 545 0.61 33.68 -24.26
CA LEU A 545 0.40 34.96 -24.90
C LEU A 545 -0.87 34.97 -25.78
N SER A 546 -1.11 33.89 -26.53
CA SER A 546 -2.27 33.75 -27.43
C SER A 546 -3.60 33.67 -26.67
N TYR A 547 -3.64 32.89 -25.58
CA TYR A 547 -4.86 32.59 -24.82
C TYR A 547 -4.99 33.35 -23.49
N LYS A 548 -4.12 34.34 -23.27
CA LYS A 548 -4.24 35.33 -22.18
C LYS A 548 -4.32 34.72 -20.78
N GLY A 549 -3.58 33.63 -20.55
CA GLY A 549 -3.46 32.95 -19.27
C GLY A 549 -2.16 32.16 -19.20
N ALA A 550 -1.68 31.86 -18.00
CA ALA A 550 -0.54 30.96 -17.82
C ALA A 550 -1.02 29.54 -17.50
N PHE A 551 -0.33 28.52 -18.00
CA PHE A 551 -0.64 27.14 -17.66
C PHE A 551 0.46 26.15 -18.06
N TRP A 552 0.25 24.87 -17.75
CA TRP A 552 1.09 23.76 -18.21
C TRP A 552 0.76 23.34 -19.64
N TYR A 553 0.99 24.20 -20.62
CA TYR A 553 0.54 23.98 -22.00
C TYR A 553 1.27 22.83 -22.73
N LYS A 554 0.54 22.12 -23.59
CA LYS A 554 1.07 21.15 -24.57
C LYS A 554 1.03 21.76 -25.97
N ASN A 555 0.14 21.30 -26.85
CA ASN A 555 -0.20 22.02 -28.07
C ASN A 555 -1.32 22.99 -27.68
N CYS A 556 -0.93 23.98 -26.89
CA CYS A 556 -1.80 24.84 -26.10
C CYS A 556 -2.65 24.09 -25.10
N HIS A 557 -3.99 24.18 -25.13
CA HIS A 557 -4.75 23.83 -23.95
C HIS A 557 -6.08 23.11 -24.16
N ARG A 558 -6.42 22.32 -23.14
CA ARG A 558 -7.79 21.86 -22.84
C ARG A 558 -8.36 22.50 -21.57
N VAL A 559 -7.55 23.35 -20.93
CA VAL A 559 -7.85 24.01 -19.65
C VAL A 559 -7.20 25.38 -19.70
N ASN A 560 -7.97 26.43 -19.44
CA ASN A 560 -7.46 27.78 -19.30
C ASN A 560 -8.09 28.48 -18.09
N LEU A 561 -7.95 27.90 -16.90
CA LEU A 561 -8.51 28.52 -15.68
C LEU A 561 -7.84 29.86 -15.33
N MET A 562 -6.70 30.16 -15.94
CA MET A 562 -5.99 31.44 -15.81
C MET A 562 -6.30 32.44 -16.94
N GLY A 563 -7.26 32.12 -17.81
CA GLY A 563 -7.71 33.00 -18.89
C GLY A 563 -8.36 34.28 -18.38
N ARG A 564 -8.67 35.18 -19.31
CA ARG A 564 -9.39 36.43 -19.02
C ARG A 564 -10.79 36.11 -18.53
N TYR A 565 -11.16 36.67 -17.39
CA TYR A 565 -12.47 36.43 -16.81
C TYR A 565 -13.56 37.01 -17.70
N GLY A 566 -14.60 36.23 -18.01
CA GLY A 566 -15.74 36.65 -18.82
C GLY A 566 -15.48 36.82 -20.32
N ASP A 567 -14.28 36.48 -20.82
CA ASP A 567 -13.95 36.58 -22.24
C ASP A 567 -14.45 35.33 -23.01
N ASN A 568 -15.52 35.48 -23.78
CA ASN A 568 -16.09 34.40 -24.59
C ASN A 568 -15.44 34.27 -25.97
N SER A 569 -14.35 35.01 -26.25
CA SER A 569 -13.55 34.76 -27.45
C SER A 569 -12.94 33.36 -27.38
N HIS A 570 -12.92 32.66 -28.51
CA HIS A 570 -12.42 31.29 -28.61
C HIS A 570 -11.09 31.10 -27.86
N SER A 571 -11.15 30.28 -26.80
CA SER A 571 -10.04 29.84 -25.94
C SER A 571 -9.37 30.90 -25.04
N LYS A 572 -9.88 32.14 -24.94
CA LYS A 572 -9.29 33.21 -24.09
C LYS A 572 -9.87 33.30 -22.68
N GLY A 573 -11.10 32.82 -22.51
CA GLY A 573 -11.84 32.81 -21.24
C GLY A 573 -11.37 31.78 -20.22
N VAL A 574 -11.96 31.80 -19.03
CA VAL A 574 -11.84 30.73 -18.03
C VAL A 574 -12.56 29.49 -18.56
N ASN A 575 -11.86 28.48 -19.05
CA ASN A 575 -12.53 27.35 -19.70
C ASN A 575 -12.00 25.97 -19.31
N TRP A 576 -12.89 24.98 -19.43
CA TRP A 576 -12.65 23.56 -19.23
C TRP A 576 -13.27 22.77 -20.39
N PHE A 577 -12.42 22.27 -21.28
CA PHE A 577 -12.82 21.74 -22.59
C PHE A 577 -13.95 20.70 -22.53
N HIS A 578 -13.80 19.67 -21.68
CA HIS A 578 -14.78 18.57 -21.65
C HIS A 578 -16.13 18.93 -21.00
N TRP A 579 -16.26 20.11 -20.39
CA TRP A 579 -17.51 20.53 -19.75
C TRP A 579 -18.24 21.61 -20.54
N LYS A 580 -17.60 22.75 -20.82
CA LYS A 580 -18.22 23.90 -21.52
C LYS A 580 -17.48 24.31 -22.81
N GLY A 581 -16.53 23.50 -23.28
CA GLY A 581 -15.79 23.78 -24.51
C GLY A 581 -14.80 24.95 -24.37
N HIS A 582 -14.51 25.61 -25.50
CA HIS A 582 -13.52 26.70 -25.59
C HIS A 582 -14.12 28.09 -25.79
N GLU A 583 -15.41 28.18 -26.10
CA GLU A 583 -16.08 29.42 -26.51
C GLU A 583 -16.93 30.05 -25.39
N HIS A 584 -16.82 29.52 -24.16
CA HIS A 584 -17.55 29.99 -23.00
C HIS A 584 -16.61 30.16 -21.80
N SER A 585 -16.67 31.31 -21.14
CA SER A 585 -15.96 31.57 -19.89
C SER A 585 -16.83 31.17 -18.69
N ILE A 586 -16.36 30.19 -17.92
CA ILE A 586 -16.93 29.69 -16.68
C ILE A 586 -16.85 30.75 -15.58
N GLU A 587 -17.93 30.92 -14.82
CA GLU A 587 -18.06 31.91 -13.73
C GLU A 587 -17.23 31.55 -12.49
N PHE A 588 -17.18 30.28 -12.08
CA PHE A 588 -16.42 29.85 -10.90
C PHE A 588 -15.50 28.68 -11.22
N ALA A 589 -14.24 28.79 -10.81
CA ALA A 589 -13.29 27.69 -10.86
C ALA A 589 -12.36 27.70 -9.65
N GLU A 590 -12.20 26.54 -9.01
CA GLU A 590 -11.29 26.36 -7.89
C GLU A 590 -10.44 25.11 -8.08
N MET A 591 -9.13 25.19 -7.83
CA MET A 591 -8.26 24.02 -7.75
C MET A 591 -7.70 23.86 -6.34
N LYS A 592 -7.76 22.63 -5.83
CA LYS A 592 -7.32 22.30 -4.48
C LYS A 592 -6.68 20.93 -4.38
N ILE A 593 -5.77 20.76 -3.43
CA ILE A 593 -5.02 19.52 -3.20
C ILE A 593 -5.16 19.02 -1.77
N ARG A 594 -5.07 17.71 -1.58
CA ARG A 594 -5.08 17.05 -0.27
C ARG A 594 -4.19 15.80 -0.31
N PRO A 595 -3.55 15.38 0.80
CA PRO A 595 -2.78 14.14 0.80
C PRO A 595 -3.64 12.92 0.42
N SER A 596 -3.15 12.09 -0.51
CA SER A 596 -3.93 10.95 -1.04
C SER A 596 -4.25 9.88 0.02
N ASN A 597 -3.50 9.83 1.12
CA ASN A 597 -3.71 8.88 2.23
C ASN A 597 -4.81 9.32 3.21
N PHE A 598 -5.31 10.55 3.13
CA PHE A 598 -6.33 11.07 4.05
C PHE A 598 -7.63 10.25 4.00
N ARG A 599 -8.09 9.85 2.81
CA ARG A 599 -9.29 8.99 2.64
C ARG A 599 -9.15 7.60 3.28
N ASN A 600 -7.94 7.11 3.55
CA ASN A 600 -7.77 5.82 4.25
C ASN A 600 -8.14 5.90 5.74
N LEU A 601 -8.21 7.09 6.32
CA LEU A 601 -8.63 7.31 7.72
C LEU A 601 -10.17 7.36 7.83
N GLU A 602 -10.86 8.04 6.92
CA GLU A 602 -12.33 8.04 6.88
C GLU A 602 -12.93 6.73 6.34
N GLY A 603 -12.27 6.08 5.39
CA GLY A 603 -12.68 4.77 4.88
C GLY A 603 -12.65 3.66 5.95
N ARG A 604 -11.86 3.85 7.02
CA ARG A 604 -11.89 3.00 8.23
C ARG A 604 -13.09 3.32 9.13
N ARG A 605 -13.54 4.57 9.21
CA ARG A 605 -14.75 4.98 9.97
C ARG A 605 -16.07 4.57 9.33
N LYS A 606 -16.13 4.46 7.99
CA LYS A 606 -17.35 4.03 7.27
C LYS A 606 -17.44 2.51 7.03
N ARG A 607 -16.43 1.74 7.45
CA ARG A 607 -16.37 0.28 7.29
C ARG A 607 -16.22 -0.50 8.61
N SER A 608 -16.31 0.19 9.74
CA SER A 608 -16.55 -0.43 11.05
C SER A 608 -18.03 -0.74 11.22
#